data_AF-X6JMS1-F1
#
_entry.id   AF-X6JMS1-F1
#
_cell.length_a   1.000
_cell.length_b   1.000
_cell.length_c   1.000
_cell.angle_alpha   90.00
_cell.angle_beta   90.00
_cell.angle_gamma   90.00
#
_symmetry.space_group_name_H-M   'P 1'
#
loop_
_entity.id
_entity.type
_entity.pdbx_description
1 polymer ?
#
loop_
_entity_poly.entity_id
_entity_poly.type
_entity_poly.pdbx_seq_one_letter_code
_entity_poly.pdbx_strand_id
1 'polypeptide(L)' 'MQDFLAAIGLVLVVEGLVYGGFPGLAKRLAGEVLSTPEIALRIVGLVAIAIGVGIVWLVRG' A
#
# COMPACT_ATOMS: atom_id res chain seq x y z
N MET A 1 -11.17 16.53 -7.47
CA MET A 1 -10.68 15.65 -8.56
C MET A 1 -9.16 15.61 -8.62
N GLN A 2 -8.45 16.75 -8.48
CA GLN A 2 -6.98 16.77 -8.49
C GLN A 2 -6.34 15.91 -7.39
N ASP A 3 -6.94 15.82 -6.20
CA ASP A 3 -6.38 15.03 -5.10
C ASP A 3 -6.43 13.53 -5.34
N PHE A 4 -7.44 13.05 -6.06
CA PHE A 4 -7.54 11.65 -6.45
C PHE A 4 -6.44 11.28 -7.44
N LEU A 5 -6.20 12.16 -8.43
CA LEU A 5 -5.08 12.01 -9.36
C LEU A 5 -3.73 12.08 -8.65
N ALA A 6 -3.57 12.98 -7.67
CA ALA A 6 -2.37 13.07 -6.86
C ALA A 6 -2.15 11.80 -6.01
N ALA A 7 -3.21 11.25 -5.40
CA ALA A 7 -3.13 10.00 -4.65
C ALA A 7 -2.72 8.82 -5.54
N ILE A 8 -3.30 8.70 -6.74
CA ILE A 8 -2.89 7.69 -7.73
C ILE A 8 -1.43 7.90 -8.13
N GLY A 9 -1.03 9.15 -8.42
CA GLY A 9 0.36 9.48 -8.78
C GLY A 9 1.34 9.08 -7.68
N LEU A 10 1.00 9.35 -6.40
CA LEU A 10 1.83 8.99 -5.27
C LEU A 10 1.97 7.47 -5.12
N VAL A 11 0.88 6.71 -5.29
CA VAL A 11 0.93 5.24 -5.29
C VAL A 11 1.88 4.73 -6.39
N LEU A 12 1.80 5.28 -7.61
CA LEU A 12 2.69 4.88 -8.70
C LEU A 12 4.16 5.21 -8.43
N VAL A 13 4.45 6.37 -7.81
CA VAL A 13 5.82 6.73 -7.40
C VAL A 13 6.35 5.76 -6.36
N VAL A 14 5.55 5.40 -5.35
CA VAL A 14 5.95 4.45 -4.30
C VAL A 14 6.18 3.06 -4.89
N GLU A 15 5.25 2.56 -5.71
CA GLU A 15 5.39 1.27 -6.40
C GLU A 15 6.66 1.26 -7.29
N GLY A 16 6.85 2.31 -8.11
CA GLY A 16 8.03 2.44 -8.97
C GLY A 16 9.35 2.49 -8.18
N LEU A 17 9.36 3.11 -7.00
CA LEU A 17 10.53 3.13 -6.12
C LEU A 17 10.83 1.74 -5.55
N VAL A 18 9.81 0.99 -5.15
CA VAL A 18 9.98 -0.36 -4.60
C VAL A 18 10.47 -1.33 -5.68
N TYR A 19 9.80 -1.40 -6.83
CA TYR A 19 10.18 -2.35 -7.88
C TYR A 19 11.41 -1.91 -8.69
N GLY A 20 11.54 -0.62 -8.98
CA GLY A 20 12.63 -0.07 -9.79
C GLY A 20 13.88 0.25 -8.97
N GLY A 21 13.72 0.80 -7.76
CA GLY A 21 14.83 1.16 -6.87
C GLY A 21 15.36 -0.02 -6.05
N PHE A 22 14.48 -0.91 -5.58
CA PHE A 22 14.84 -2.01 -4.68
C PHE A 22 14.20 -3.35 -5.08
N PRO A 23 14.52 -3.90 -6.27
CA PRO A 23 13.88 -5.11 -6.78
C PRO A 23 14.06 -6.34 -5.87
N GLY A 24 15.15 -6.39 -5.10
CA GLY A 24 15.37 -7.45 -4.11
C GLY A 24 14.36 -7.44 -2.96
N LEU A 25 13.99 -6.24 -2.48
CA LEU A 25 12.96 -6.06 -1.45
C LEU A 25 11.60 -6.50 -2.00
N ALA A 26 11.26 -6.06 -3.21
CA ALA A 26 10.00 -6.43 -3.86
C ALA A 26 9.81 -7.95 -3.98
N LYS A 27 10.85 -8.67 -4.44
CA LYS A 27 10.81 -10.14 -4.55
C LYS A 27 10.66 -10.82 -3.19
N ARG A 28 11.33 -10.29 -2.16
CA ARG A 28 11.27 -10.84 -0.80
C ARG A 28 9.88 -10.67 -0.19
N LEU A 29 9.30 -9.47 -0.31
CA LEU A 29 7.93 -9.19 0.11
C LEU A 29 6.91 -10.07 -0.62
N ALA A 30 7.06 -10.25 -1.94
CA ALA A 30 6.20 -11.15 -2.69
C ALA A 30 6.29 -12.61 -2.18
N GLY A 31 7.49 -13.08 -1.83
CA GLY A 31 7.68 -14.40 -1.21
C GLY A 31 7.01 -14.52 0.16
N GLU A 32 7.08 -13.48 0.99
CA GLU A 32 6.41 -13.43 2.29
C GLU A 32 4.88 -13.39 2.17
N VAL A 33 4.35 -12.67 1.17
CA VAL A 33 2.90 -12.66 0.90
C VAL A 33 2.41 -14.05 0.50
N LEU A 34 3.17 -14.79 -0.31
CA LEU A 34 2.80 -16.15 -0.73
C LEU A 34 2.82 -17.16 0.41
N SER A 35 3.66 -16.96 1.43
CA SER A 35 3.74 -17.85 2.61
C SER A 35 2.79 -17.45 3.74
N THR A 36 2.17 -16.27 3.65
CA THR A 36 1.26 -15.76 4.68
C THR A 36 -0.16 -16.31 4.48
N PRO A 37 -0.84 -16.80 5.52
CA PRO A 37 -2.23 -17.24 5.43
C PRO A 37 -3.16 -16.13 4.91
N GLU A 38 -4.08 -16.48 4.02
CA GLU A 38 -4.99 -15.51 3.39
C GLU A 38 -5.81 -14.71 4.40
N ILE A 39 -6.23 -15.32 5.51
CA ILE A 39 -6.96 -14.63 6.58
C ILE A 39 -6.12 -13.53 7.23
N ALA A 40 -4.82 -13.75 7.43
CA ALA A 40 -3.93 -12.75 8.00
C ALA A 40 -3.74 -11.58 7.03
N LEU A 41 -3.53 -11.86 5.73
CA LEU A 41 -3.47 -10.84 4.69
C LEU A 41 -4.75 -10.00 4.63
N ARG A 42 -5.92 -10.64 4.72
CA ARG A 42 -7.22 -9.94 4.76
C ARG A 42 -7.34 -9.02 5.97
N ILE A 43 -6.99 -9.49 7.16
CA ILE A 43 -7.05 -8.68 8.38
C ILE A 43 -6.11 -7.48 8.28
N VAL A 44 -4.86 -7.69 7.87
CA VAL A 44 -3.87 -6.60 7.69
C VAL A 44 -4.36 -5.59 6.66
N GLY A 45 -4.90 -6.06 5.53
CA GLY A 45 -5.47 -5.20 4.50
C GLY A 45 -6.64 -4.36 5.01
N LEU A 46 -7.58 -4.96 5.75
CA LEU A 46 -8.72 -4.24 6.34
C LEU A 46 -8.27 -3.19 7.36
N VAL A 47 -7.30 -3.51 8.21
CA VAL A 47 -6.72 -2.56 9.16
C VAL A 47 -6.03 -1.41 8.44
N ALA A 48 -5.26 -1.70 7.39
CA ALA A 48 -4.60 -0.68 6.58
C ALA A 48 -5.61 0.26 5.89
N ILE A 49 -6.71 -0.28 5.36
CA ILE A 49 -7.81 0.52 4.79
C ILE A 49 -8.42 1.43 5.86
N ALA A 50 -8.75 0.89 7.03
CA ALA A 50 -9.35 1.66 8.12
C ALA A 50 -8.44 2.81 8.57
N ILE A 51 -7.14 2.55 8.73
CA ILE A 51 -6.14 3.57 9.08
C ILE A 51 -6.04 4.61 7.97
N GLY A 52 -5.95 4.18 6.70
CA GLY A 52 -5.86 5.09 5.56
C GLY A 52 -7.04 6.05 5.45
N VAL A 53 -8.26 5.53 5.63
CA VAL A 53 -9.47 6.35 5.69
C VAL A 53 -9.43 7.32 6.87
N GLY A 54 -9.00 6.86 8.05
CA GLY A 54 -8.86 7.70 9.24
C GLY A 54 -7.87 8.85 9.04
N ILE A 55 -6.70 8.60 8.42
CA ILE A 55 -5.71 9.63 8.10
C ILE A 55 -6.28 10.64 7.10
N VAL A 56 -6.89 10.16 6.01
CA VAL A 56 -7.50 11.04 5.00
C VAL A 56 -8.58 11.92 5.64
N TRP A 57 -9.40 11.36 6.52
CA TRP A 57 -10.42 12.09 7.25
C TRP A 57 -9.82 13.12 8.21
N LEU A 58 -8.75 12.81 8.94
CA LEU A 58 -8.10 13.78 9.84
C LEU A 58 -7.40 14.94 9.09
N VAL A 59 -6.90 14.69 7.89
CA VAL A 59 -6.20 15.72 7.10
C VAL A 59 -7.18 16.60 6.30
N ARG A 60 -8.36 16.07 5.95
CA ARG A 60 -9.32 16.72 5.03
C ARG A 60 -10.68 17.03 5.63
N GLY A 61 -11.01 16.46 6.78
CA GLY A 61 -12.20 16.78 7.59
C GLY A 61 -11.93 17.95 8.50
#